data_AF-A0A7J8BC30-F1
#
_entry.id   AF-A0A7J8BC30-F1
#
_cell.length_a   1.000
_cell.length_b   1.000
_cell.length_c   1.000
_cell.angle_alpha   90.00
_cell.angle_beta   90.00
_cell.angle_gamma   90.00
#
_symmetry.space_group_name_H-M   'P 1'
#
loop_
_entity.id
_entity.type
_entity.pdbx_description
1 polymer ?
#
loop_
_entity_poly.entity_id
_entity_poly.type
_entity_poly.pdbx_seq_one_letter_code
_entity_poly.pdbx_strand_id
1 'polypeptide(L)'
;MTLQRTMKLNRLPDVTKTSGLRPMEPRDIKAVRELINSYLKQFHLAPVMDEEEVAHWFLPQEHIIDTFVVENSSGKLTDFLSFYTLPSTVMHHPAHKSLKAAYSFYNIHTETPLLDLMNDALIIAKLKGFDVFNALDLMENKTFLEKLKFGIGDGSLQYYLYNWRCPGTDSEKVGLVLQ
;
A
#
# COMPACT_ATOMS: atom_id res chain seq x y z
N MET A 1 -26.34 -10.89 6.24
CA MET A 1 -25.91 -9.49 6.53
C MET A 1 -26.70 -8.57 5.59
N THR A 2 -27.32 -7.48 6.06
CA THR A 2 -28.09 -6.55 5.20
C THR A 2 -27.18 -5.46 4.63
N LEU A 3 -27.56 -4.82 3.51
CA LEU A 3 -26.77 -3.75 2.87
C LEU A 3 -26.42 -2.63 3.86
N GLN A 4 -27.41 -2.12 4.61
CA GLN A 4 -27.18 -1.07 5.61
C GLN A 4 -26.18 -1.51 6.70
N ARG A 5 -26.23 -2.79 7.11
CA ARG A 5 -25.31 -3.33 8.11
C ARG A 5 -23.89 -3.46 7.54
N THR A 6 -23.75 -3.84 6.27
CA THR A 6 -22.47 -3.88 5.56
C THR A 6 -21.86 -2.49 5.40
N MET A 7 -22.65 -1.50 4.97
CA MET A 7 -22.20 -0.11 4.87
C MET A 7 -21.74 0.45 6.21
N LYS A 8 -22.49 0.16 7.29
CA LYS A 8 -22.11 0.58 8.65
C LYS A 8 -20.83 -0.12 9.12
N LEU A 9 -20.67 -1.40 8.79
CA LEU A 9 -19.49 -2.19 9.16
C LEU A 9 -18.22 -1.67 8.47
N ASN A 10 -18.31 -1.32 7.19
CA ASN A 10 -17.16 -0.88 6.37
C ASN A 10 -16.99 0.65 6.34
N ARG A 11 -17.71 1.38 7.20
CA ARG A 11 -17.61 2.84 7.24
C ARG A 11 -16.23 3.25 7.75
N LEU A 12 -15.56 4.08 6.97
CA LEU A 12 -14.33 4.77 7.36
C LEU A 12 -14.61 6.24 7.72
N PRO A 13 -13.77 6.86 8.57
CA PRO A 13 -13.76 8.31 8.80
C PRO A 13 -13.59 9.11 7.51
N ASP A 14 -13.80 10.42 7.61
CA ASP A 14 -13.65 11.35 6.47
C ASP A 14 -12.35 12.18 6.54
N VAL A 15 -11.56 12.02 7.61
CA VAL A 15 -10.27 12.69 7.81
C VAL A 15 -9.26 11.68 8.35
N THR A 16 -8.02 11.76 7.87
CA THR A 16 -6.88 10.96 8.34
C THR A 16 -6.48 11.34 9.76
N LYS A 17 -5.89 10.38 10.49
CA LYS A 17 -5.51 10.55 11.90
C LYS A 17 -4.04 10.95 12.07
N THR A 18 -3.16 10.53 11.17
CA THR A 18 -1.72 10.75 11.28
C THR A 18 -1.36 12.20 11.02
N SER A 19 -0.73 12.84 12.00
CA SER A 19 -0.23 14.22 11.88
C SER A 19 0.96 14.28 10.94
N GLY A 20 1.03 15.31 10.09
CA GLY A 20 2.13 15.48 9.13
C GLY A 20 2.03 14.60 7.88
N LEU A 21 0.94 13.85 7.73
CA LEU A 21 0.66 13.09 6.51
C LEU A 21 0.34 14.05 5.35
N ARG A 22 1.14 13.99 4.29
CA ARG A 22 1.01 14.81 3.08
C ARG A 22 1.41 14.04 1.83
N PRO A 23 0.99 14.46 0.62
CA PRO A 23 1.51 13.88 -0.61
C PRO A 23 3.04 13.95 -0.69
N MET A 24 3.65 12.93 -1.28
CA MET A 24 5.09 12.92 -1.58
C MET A 24 5.41 13.96 -2.66
N GLU A 25 6.54 14.65 -2.49
CA GLU A 25 7.05 15.65 -3.42
C GLU A 25 8.47 15.27 -3.91
N PRO A 26 8.98 15.87 -5.02
CA PRO A 26 10.32 15.57 -5.52
C PRO A 26 11.46 15.77 -4.51
N ARG A 27 11.32 16.70 -3.57
CA ARG A 27 12.31 16.92 -2.50
C ARG A 27 12.44 15.75 -1.53
N ASP A 28 11.42 14.89 -1.46
CA ASP A 28 11.33 13.78 -0.51
C ASP A 28 12.06 12.51 -1.01
N ILE A 29 12.41 12.45 -2.32
CA ILE A 29 12.96 11.26 -2.99
C ILE A 29 14.12 10.64 -2.20
N LYS A 30 15.09 11.47 -1.80
CA LYS A 30 16.28 10.99 -1.09
C LYS A 30 15.92 10.36 0.27
N ALA A 31 15.03 10.99 1.02
CA ALA A 31 14.59 10.50 2.32
C ALA A 31 13.74 9.22 2.18
N VAL A 32 12.85 9.17 1.20
CA VAL A 32 12.06 7.96 0.88
C VAL A 32 12.96 6.80 0.48
N ARG A 33 13.99 7.06 -0.34
CA ARG A 33 15.00 6.06 -0.72
C ARG A 33 15.74 5.50 0.50
N GLU A 34 16.16 6.36 1.42
CA GLU A 34 16.82 5.93 2.65
C GLU A 34 15.89 5.07 3.51
N LEU A 35 14.63 5.47 3.67
CA LEU A 35 13.62 4.73 4.42
C LEU A 35 13.33 3.35 3.81
N ILE A 36 12.98 3.29 2.52
CA ILE A 36 12.62 2.03 1.86
C ILE A 36 13.80 1.05 1.83
N ASN A 37 14.99 1.50 1.44
CA ASN A 37 16.15 0.60 1.39
C ASN A 37 16.60 0.16 2.79
N SER A 38 16.36 0.96 3.83
CA SER A 38 16.65 0.54 5.21
C SER A 38 15.63 -0.50 5.69
N TYR A 39 14.34 -0.28 5.43
CA TYR A 39 13.27 -1.20 5.77
C TYR A 39 13.42 -2.54 5.03
N LEU A 40 13.69 -2.51 3.72
CA LEU A 40 13.69 -3.71 2.89
C LEU A 40 14.83 -4.70 3.17
N LYS A 41 15.90 -4.26 3.85
CA LYS A 41 17.04 -5.11 4.24
C LYS A 41 16.68 -6.27 5.16
N GLN A 42 15.52 -6.23 5.82
CA GLN A 42 15.09 -7.28 6.74
C GLN A 42 14.42 -8.48 6.03
N PHE A 43 14.15 -8.37 4.73
CA PHE A 43 13.48 -9.41 3.93
C PHE A 43 14.49 -10.20 3.09
N HIS A 44 14.16 -11.44 2.75
CA HIS A 44 15.03 -12.34 1.99
C HIS A 44 15.04 -12.03 0.48
N LEU A 45 13.92 -11.54 -0.05
CA LEU A 45 13.76 -11.11 -1.43
C LEU A 45 13.19 -9.71 -1.46
N ALA A 46 13.98 -8.72 -1.84
CA ALA A 46 13.53 -7.34 -1.96
C ALA A 46 14.36 -6.58 -3.02
N PRO A 47 13.76 -5.59 -3.69
CA PRO A 47 14.50 -4.68 -4.55
C PRO A 47 15.40 -3.76 -3.72
N VAL A 48 16.52 -3.33 -4.30
CA VAL A 48 17.32 -2.21 -3.80
C VAL A 48 17.19 -1.11 -4.81
N MET A 49 16.66 0.04 -4.37
CA MET A 49 16.30 1.11 -5.29
C MET A 49 17.28 2.28 -5.26
N ASP A 50 17.61 2.83 -6.41
CA ASP A 50 18.26 4.13 -6.53
C ASP A 50 17.24 5.30 -6.48
N GLU A 51 17.73 6.53 -6.67
CA GLU A 51 16.86 7.72 -6.63
C GLU A 51 15.94 7.83 -7.84
N GLU A 52 16.38 7.35 -9.02
CA GLU A 52 15.57 7.37 -10.25
C GLU A 52 14.43 6.35 -10.15
N GLU A 53 14.72 5.16 -9.64
CA GLU A 53 13.72 4.12 -9.37
C GLU A 53 12.72 4.59 -8.31
N VAL A 54 13.18 5.20 -7.21
CA VAL A 54 12.26 5.75 -6.20
C VAL A 54 11.38 6.86 -6.80
N ALA A 55 11.95 7.73 -7.62
CA ALA A 55 11.17 8.75 -8.30
C ALA A 55 10.11 8.14 -9.23
N HIS A 56 10.50 7.14 -10.02
CA HIS A 56 9.63 6.46 -10.97
C HIS A 56 8.46 5.74 -10.28
N TRP A 57 8.75 5.00 -9.21
CA TRP A 57 7.78 4.14 -8.55
C TRP A 57 6.90 4.87 -7.53
N PHE A 58 7.36 5.98 -6.94
CA PHE A 58 6.66 6.60 -5.81
C PHE A 58 6.23 8.05 -6.00
N LEU A 59 6.74 8.80 -6.99
CA LEU A 59 6.20 10.14 -7.20
C LEU A 59 4.72 10.05 -7.61
N PRO A 60 3.80 10.76 -6.90
CA PRO A 60 2.38 10.63 -7.18
C PRO A 60 2.04 10.98 -8.62
N GLN A 61 1.30 10.09 -9.28
CA GLN A 61 0.78 10.28 -10.63
C GLN A 61 -0.71 9.94 -10.62
N GLU A 62 -1.53 10.89 -11.06
CA GLU A 62 -2.98 10.74 -11.05
C GLU A 62 -3.39 9.50 -11.85
N HIS A 63 -4.27 8.68 -11.26
CA HIS A 63 -4.74 7.41 -11.82
C HIS A 63 -3.67 6.32 -12.01
N ILE A 64 -2.46 6.49 -11.48
CA ILE A 64 -1.39 5.50 -11.57
C ILE A 64 -0.93 5.11 -10.16
N ILE A 65 -0.28 6.01 -9.44
CA ILE A 65 0.28 5.75 -8.11
C ILE A 65 -0.02 6.93 -7.17
N ASP A 66 -0.46 6.61 -5.98
CA ASP A 66 -0.67 7.54 -4.89
C ASP A 66 0.33 7.23 -3.77
N THR A 67 1.16 8.22 -3.41
CA THR A 67 2.14 8.10 -2.32
C THR A 67 2.04 9.27 -1.38
N PHE A 68 2.03 8.97 -0.08
CA PHE A 68 1.96 9.96 0.99
C PHE A 68 3.07 9.70 2.00
N VAL A 69 3.73 10.77 2.44
CA VAL A 69 4.80 10.76 3.43
C VAL A 69 4.31 11.36 4.74
N VAL A 70 4.89 10.94 5.84
CA VAL A 70 4.66 11.49 7.18
C VAL A 70 5.89 12.27 7.60
N GLU A 71 5.70 13.55 7.89
CA GLU A 71 6.74 14.45 8.38
C GLU A 71 6.51 14.75 9.86
N ASN A 72 7.51 14.48 10.69
CA ASN A 72 7.42 14.76 12.12
C ASN A 72 7.60 16.27 12.42
N SER A 73 7.45 16.67 13.68
CA SER A 73 7.56 18.08 14.10
C SER A 73 8.93 18.73 13.84
N SER A 74 9.97 17.93 13.59
CA SER A 74 11.32 18.40 13.25
C SER A 74 11.55 18.58 11.75
N GLY A 75 10.56 18.26 10.92
CA GLY A 75 10.67 18.33 9.46
C GLY A 75 11.35 17.11 8.83
N LYS A 76 11.47 15.99 9.58
CA LYS A 76 12.06 14.74 9.10
C LYS A 76 10.96 13.78 8.66
N LEU A 77 11.15 13.13 7.53
CA LEU A 77 10.29 12.02 7.09
C LEU A 77 10.54 10.76 7.92
N THR A 78 9.47 10.17 8.40
CA THR A 78 9.48 9.00 9.29
C THR A 78 8.83 7.80 8.64
N ASP A 79 7.71 8.03 7.96
CA ASP A 79 6.86 6.99 7.43
C ASP A 79 6.40 7.37 6.01
N PHE A 80 6.02 6.38 5.20
CA PHE A 80 5.26 6.65 3.99
C PHE A 80 4.37 5.46 3.63
N LEU A 81 3.29 5.73 2.92
CA LEU A 81 2.37 4.74 2.37
C LEU A 81 2.22 4.95 0.87
N SER A 82 1.96 3.87 0.14
CA SER A 82 1.73 3.94 -1.31
C SER A 82 0.75 2.88 -1.79
N PHE A 83 -0.04 3.23 -2.80
CA PHE A 83 -0.93 2.31 -3.49
C PHE A 83 -1.13 2.72 -4.95
N TYR A 84 -1.22 1.75 -5.85
CA TYR A 84 -1.44 1.99 -7.28
C TYR A 84 -2.89 1.72 -7.69
N THR A 85 -3.30 2.38 -8.77
CA THR A 85 -4.63 2.23 -9.37
C THR A 85 -4.57 1.12 -10.41
N LEU A 86 -5.45 0.12 -10.27
CA LEU A 86 -5.64 -0.90 -11.29
C LEU A 86 -7.14 -1.07 -11.55
N PRO A 87 -7.67 -0.47 -12.63
CA PRO A 87 -9.09 -0.57 -12.95
C PRO A 87 -9.40 -1.94 -13.56
N SER A 88 -10.50 -2.54 -13.12
CA SER A 88 -11.01 -3.81 -13.67
C SER A 88 -12.30 -3.58 -14.45
N THR A 89 -12.44 -4.24 -15.59
CA THR A 89 -13.68 -4.20 -16.39
C THR A 89 -14.74 -5.08 -15.74
N VAL A 90 -15.94 -4.54 -15.53
CA VAL A 90 -17.08 -5.29 -14.99
C VAL A 90 -17.87 -5.89 -16.14
N MET A 91 -17.84 -7.22 -16.25
CA MET A 91 -18.51 -7.96 -17.32
C MET A 91 -20.00 -8.13 -17.04
N HIS A 92 -20.82 -7.88 -18.07
CA HIS A 92 -22.26 -8.17 -18.09
C HIS A 92 -23.12 -7.51 -16.99
N HIS A 93 -22.65 -6.46 -16.32
CA HIS A 93 -23.46 -5.73 -15.33
C HIS A 93 -24.26 -4.57 -16.00
N PRO A 94 -25.56 -4.40 -15.69
CA PRO A 94 -26.42 -3.41 -16.33
C PRO A 94 -26.03 -1.96 -15.99
N ALA A 95 -25.62 -1.70 -14.74
CA ALA A 95 -25.40 -0.33 -14.23
C ALA A 95 -23.93 0.06 -14.00
N HIS A 96 -23.01 -0.90 -13.93
CA HIS A 96 -21.61 -0.67 -13.57
C HIS A 96 -20.71 -1.28 -14.64
N LYS A 97 -19.70 -0.55 -15.10
CA LYS A 97 -18.82 -0.98 -16.22
C LYS A 97 -17.37 -1.14 -15.81
N SER A 98 -16.95 -0.49 -14.73
CA SER A 98 -15.59 -0.53 -14.21
C SER A 98 -15.61 -0.61 -12.69
N LEU A 99 -14.58 -1.24 -12.13
CA LEU A 99 -14.25 -1.24 -10.71
C LEU A 99 -12.91 -0.51 -10.56
N LYS A 100 -12.89 0.59 -9.81
CA LYS A 100 -11.67 1.34 -9.51
C LYS A 100 -11.03 0.75 -8.25
N ALA A 101 -10.08 -0.16 -8.42
CA ALA A 101 -9.39 -0.81 -7.31
C ALA A 101 -8.04 -0.12 -7.02
N ALA A 102 -7.76 0.06 -5.73
CA ALA A 102 -6.45 0.42 -5.21
C ALA A 102 -5.72 -0.85 -4.78
N TYR A 103 -4.43 -0.94 -5.09
CA TYR A 103 -3.58 -2.04 -4.65
C TYR A 103 -2.43 -1.47 -3.80
N SER A 104 -2.34 -1.93 -2.56
CA SER A 104 -1.24 -1.59 -1.66
C SER A 104 0.09 -1.91 -2.32
N PHE A 105 1.01 -0.95 -2.29
CA PHE A 105 2.36 -1.10 -2.81
C PHE A 105 3.34 -1.25 -1.64
N TYR A 106 4.14 -0.23 -1.34
CA TYR A 106 5.04 -0.22 -0.18
C TYR A 106 4.54 0.72 0.92
N ASN A 107 4.59 0.25 2.16
CA ASN A 107 4.23 1.02 3.35
C ASN A 107 5.32 0.85 4.40
N ILE A 108 6.04 1.92 4.68
CA ILE A 108 7.18 1.94 5.60
C ILE A 108 6.77 2.76 6.81
N HIS A 109 6.94 2.16 7.99
CA HIS A 109 6.61 2.77 9.27
C HIS A 109 7.79 2.68 10.24
N THR A 110 8.02 3.76 10.99
CA THR A 110 9.05 3.91 12.02
C THR A 110 8.48 4.55 13.29
N GLU A 111 7.71 5.63 13.19
CA GLU A 111 7.11 6.33 14.33
C GLU A 111 5.61 6.06 14.41
N THR A 112 4.93 6.05 13.25
CA THR A 112 3.48 5.81 13.17
C THR A 112 3.19 4.31 13.23
N PRO A 113 2.30 3.81 14.10
CA PRO A 113 1.91 2.40 14.06
C PRO A 113 1.36 2.01 12.69
N LEU A 114 1.86 0.91 12.09
CA LEU A 114 1.43 0.44 10.76
C LEU A 114 -0.10 0.33 10.61
N LEU A 115 -0.80 -0.07 11.68
CA LEU A 115 -2.26 -0.15 11.69
C LEU A 115 -2.94 1.20 11.42
N ASP A 116 -2.43 2.28 12.04
CA ASP A 116 -2.95 3.63 11.87
C ASP A 116 -2.59 4.18 10.48
N LEU A 117 -1.35 3.94 10.03
CA LEU A 117 -0.88 4.33 8.70
C LEU A 117 -1.73 3.68 7.58
N MET A 118 -2.01 2.38 7.70
CA MET A 118 -2.86 1.67 6.73
C MET A 118 -4.33 2.06 6.83
N ASN A 119 -4.83 2.40 8.03
CA ASN A 119 -6.17 2.95 8.16
C ASN A 119 -6.29 4.30 7.41
N ASP A 120 -5.26 5.15 7.47
CA ASP A 120 -5.23 6.39 6.70
C ASP A 120 -5.15 6.14 5.19
N ALA A 121 -4.42 5.12 4.74
CA ALA A 121 -4.44 4.69 3.33
C ALA A 121 -5.86 4.35 2.84
N LEU A 122 -6.63 3.60 3.66
CA LEU A 122 -8.03 3.27 3.34
C LEU A 122 -8.92 4.51 3.27
N ILE A 123 -8.74 5.47 4.20
CA ILE A 123 -9.48 6.74 4.21
C ILE A 123 -9.17 7.52 2.92
N ILE A 124 -7.89 7.66 2.58
CA ILE A 124 -7.46 8.37 1.36
C ILE A 124 -8.04 7.71 0.11
N ALA A 125 -7.96 6.38 0.01
CA ALA A 125 -8.52 5.65 -1.13
C ALA A 125 -10.04 5.88 -1.25
N LYS A 126 -10.79 5.82 -0.15
CA LYS A 126 -12.22 6.15 -0.14
C LYS A 126 -12.47 7.59 -0.60
N LEU A 127 -11.72 8.57 -0.11
CA LEU A 127 -11.86 9.98 -0.50
C LEU A 127 -11.53 10.20 -1.98
N LYS A 128 -10.62 9.41 -2.55
CA LYS A 128 -10.28 9.39 -3.98
C LYS A 128 -11.26 8.55 -4.83
N GLY A 129 -12.33 8.04 -4.23
CA GLY A 129 -13.39 7.30 -4.92
C GLY A 129 -12.97 5.91 -5.40
N PHE A 130 -12.03 5.25 -4.72
CA PHE A 130 -11.77 3.83 -4.95
C PHE A 130 -12.88 2.97 -4.36
N ASP A 131 -13.24 1.91 -5.08
CA ASP A 131 -14.32 1.00 -4.70
C ASP A 131 -13.84 -0.09 -3.72
N VAL A 132 -12.56 -0.46 -3.82
CA VAL A 132 -11.93 -1.52 -3.02
C VAL A 132 -10.43 -1.24 -2.86
N PHE A 133 -9.87 -1.71 -1.74
CA PHE A 133 -8.45 -1.65 -1.46
C PHE A 133 -7.91 -3.07 -1.25
N ASN A 134 -7.03 -3.50 -2.13
CA ASN A 134 -6.41 -4.82 -2.12
C ASN A 134 -5.01 -4.74 -1.51
N ALA A 135 -4.61 -5.77 -0.78
CA ALA A 135 -3.26 -5.90 -0.24
C ALA A 135 -2.86 -7.37 -0.23
N LEU A 136 -1.59 -7.64 -0.53
CA LEU A 136 -0.99 -8.97 -0.38
C LEU A 136 -0.55 -9.19 1.06
N ASP A 137 -0.41 -10.45 1.47
CA ASP A 137 0.05 -10.85 2.80
C ASP A 137 1.58 -10.86 2.94
N LEU A 138 2.25 -10.01 2.16
CA LEU A 138 3.70 -9.81 2.16
C LEU A 138 4.15 -9.01 3.40
N MET A 139 5.45 -9.11 3.71
CA MET A 139 6.10 -8.30 4.75
C MET A 139 5.34 -8.40 6.10
N GLU A 140 5.00 -7.26 6.70
CA GLU A 140 4.27 -7.20 7.97
C GLU A 140 2.76 -7.02 7.78
N ASN A 141 2.24 -7.16 6.56
CA ASN A 141 0.85 -6.77 6.25
C ASN A 141 -0.17 -7.55 7.07
N LYS A 142 0.09 -8.83 7.37
CA LYS A 142 -0.77 -9.67 8.22
C LYS A 142 -1.12 -9.03 9.57
N THR A 143 -0.28 -8.13 10.08
CA THR A 143 -0.50 -7.45 11.37
C THR A 143 -1.70 -6.47 11.37
N PHE A 144 -2.09 -5.97 10.19
CA PHE A 144 -3.22 -5.04 10.02
C PHE A 144 -4.40 -5.65 9.26
N LEU A 145 -4.20 -6.67 8.41
CA LEU A 145 -5.25 -7.19 7.51
C LEU A 145 -6.55 -7.53 8.26
N GLU A 146 -6.49 -8.40 9.27
CA GLU A 146 -7.68 -8.80 10.03
C GLU A 146 -8.30 -7.61 10.79
N LYS A 147 -7.45 -6.77 11.41
CA LYS A 147 -7.88 -5.62 12.21
C LYS A 147 -8.61 -4.55 11.38
N LEU A 148 -8.19 -4.39 10.12
CA LEU A 148 -8.80 -3.47 9.15
C LEU A 148 -9.83 -4.17 8.25
N LYS A 149 -10.28 -5.37 8.63
CA LYS A 149 -11.40 -6.10 7.99
C LYS A 149 -11.10 -6.50 6.54
N PHE A 150 -9.84 -6.71 6.18
CA PHE A 150 -9.51 -7.35 4.91
C PHE A 150 -10.04 -8.78 4.91
N GLY A 151 -10.68 -9.14 3.81
CA GLY A 151 -11.09 -10.52 3.54
C GLY A 151 -10.06 -11.22 2.67
N ILE A 152 -9.86 -12.52 2.90
CA ILE A 152 -9.01 -13.35 2.05
C ILE A 152 -9.71 -13.50 0.69
N GLY A 153 -8.99 -13.22 -0.40
CA GLY A 153 -9.46 -13.44 -1.76
C GLY A 153 -9.43 -14.90 -2.17
N ASP A 154 -9.86 -15.20 -3.39
CA ASP A 154 -9.82 -16.54 -3.99
C ASP A 154 -8.53 -16.84 -4.76
N GLY A 155 -7.76 -15.80 -5.10
CA GLY A 155 -6.48 -15.90 -5.79
C GLY A 155 -5.28 -16.02 -4.85
N SER A 156 -4.19 -16.60 -5.36
CA SER A 156 -2.88 -16.60 -4.69
C SER A 156 -1.80 -16.17 -5.69
N LEU A 157 -0.90 -15.31 -5.25
CA LEU A 157 0.26 -14.88 -6.04
C LEU A 157 1.50 -15.67 -5.61
N GLN A 158 2.20 -16.24 -6.58
CA GLN A 158 3.37 -17.11 -6.34
C GLN A 158 4.62 -16.49 -6.96
N TYR A 159 5.73 -16.53 -6.22
CA TYR A 159 7.01 -15.95 -6.63
C TYR A 159 7.94 -17.04 -7.16
N TYR A 160 8.53 -16.79 -8.34
CA TYR A 160 9.49 -17.69 -8.98
C TYR A 160 10.74 -16.92 -9.40
N LEU A 161 11.90 -17.53 -9.23
CA LEU A 161 13.17 -16.99 -9.68
C LEU A 161 13.70 -17.81 -10.86
N TYR A 162 14.08 -17.14 -11.93
CA TYR A 162 14.70 -17.78 -13.09
C TYR A 162 16.21 -17.90 -12.89
N ASN A 163 16.76 -19.09 -13.16
CA ASN A 163 18.20 -19.38 -13.06
C ASN A 163 18.83 -19.03 -11.70
N TRP A 164 18.06 -19.14 -10.61
CA TRP A 164 18.53 -18.90 -9.25
C TRP A 164 18.01 -19.97 -8.29
N ARG A 165 18.92 -20.60 -7.53
CA ARG A 165 18.56 -21.62 -6.54
C ARG A 165 18.54 -21.00 -5.14
N CYS A 166 17.44 -21.15 -4.42
CA CYS A 166 17.31 -20.71 -3.04
C CYS A 166 16.40 -21.67 -2.24
N PRO A 167 16.43 -21.61 -0.89
CA PRO A 167 15.39 -22.23 -0.06
C PRO A 167 14.00 -21.61 -0.32
N GLY A 168 12.95 -22.32 0.12
CA GLY A 168 11.62 -21.72 0.23
C GLY A 168 11.60 -20.60 1.26
N THR A 169 10.69 -19.64 1.10
CA THR A 169 10.54 -18.50 2.01
C THR A 169 9.08 -18.24 2.31
N ASP A 170 8.78 -17.78 3.52
CA ASP A 170 7.45 -17.35 3.91
C ASP A 170 7.10 -15.99 3.29
N SER A 171 5.81 -15.71 3.12
CA SER A 171 5.28 -14.43 2.61
C SER A 171 5.82 -13.21 3.37
N GLU A 172 6.01 -13.34 4.68
CA GLU A 172 6.51 -12.32 5.60
C GLU A 172 7.98 -11.96 5.34
N LYS A 173 8.68 -12.79 4.58
CA LYS A 173 10.08 -12.62 4.20
C LYS A 173 10.26 -12.14 2.75
N VAL A 174 9.16 -11.88 2.04
CA VAL A 174 9.16 -11.31 0.69
C VAL A 174 8.84 -9.82 0.79
N GLY A 175 9.80 -8.99 0.41
CA GLY A 175 9.70 -7.52 0.28
C GLY A 175 9.65 -7.05 -1.18
N LEU A 176 9.42 -7.94 -2.13
CA LEU A 176 9.17 -7.60 -3.53
C LEU A 176 7.66 -7.59 -3.76
N VAL A 177 7.10 -6.43 -4.16
CA VAL A 177 5.69 -6.33 -4.56
C VAL A 177 5.63 -6.36 -6.08
N LEU A 178 5.03 -7.42 -6.65
CA LEU A 178 4.78 -7.54 -8.08
C LEU A 178 3.41 -6.94 -8.44
N GLN A 179 3.34 -6.29 -9.60
CA GLN A 179 2.11 -5.83 -10.26
C GLN A 179 1.54 -6.92 -11.16
#